data_AF-A0A0D2X5T3-F1
#
_entry.id   AF-A0A0D2X5T3-F1
#
_cell.length_a   1.000
_cell.length_b   1.000
_cell.length_c   1.000
_cell.angle_alpha   90.00
_cell.angle_beta   90.00
_cell.angle_gamma   90.00
#
_symmetry.space_group_name_H-M   'P 1'
#
loop_
_entity.id
_entity.type
_entity.pdbx_description
1 polymer ?
#
loop_
_entity_poly.entity_id
_entity_poly.type
_entity_poly.pdbx_seq_one_letter_code
_entity_poly.pdbx_strand_id
1 'polypeptide(L)'
;MEMNDLGLYTSDDDTMTAMSLSSGQLRLTAPDPGAYWYTLLANANQCRDMSSYAAIQFSIQAPVGTKLILQLQFRNDRCKGWEGSSELQLAGFTGAQQTIRVPFTDFDTAVPASRLFAVSVFGLSGSPAPISISLDDLVFAC
;
A
#
# COMPACT_ATOMS: atom_id res chain seq x y z
N MET A 1 5.85 16.75 1.83
CA MET A 1 4.73 16.19 1.04
C MET A 1 5.35 15.64 -0.22
N GLU A 2 5.27 14.33 -0.39
CA GLU A 2 5.98 13.60 -1.45
C GLU A 2 5.01 13.29 -2.60
N MET A 3 5.57 13.01 -3.78
CA MET A 3 4.80 12.56 -4.95
C MET A 3 5.27 11.17 -5.37
N ASN A 4 4.36 10.36 -5.90
CA ASN A 4 4.69 9.11 -6.58
C ASN A 4 5.01 9.33 -8.07
N ASP A 5 5.36 8.26 -8.78
CA ASP A 5 5.71 8.29 -10.20
C ASP A 5 4.56 8.75 -11.13
N LEU A 6 3.32 8.78 -10.64
CA LEU A 6 2.16 9.32 -11.35
C LEU A 6 2.01 10.85 -11.14
N GLY A 7 2.91 11.47 -10.37
CA GLY A 7 2.79 12.88 -9.94
C GLY A 7 1.66 13.10 -8.94
N LEU A 8 1.22 12.06 -8.24
CA LEU A 8 0.13 12.11 -7.28
C LEU A 8 0.64 11.99 -5.84
N TYR A 9 -0.15 12.47 -4.89
CA TYR A 9 0.26 12.54 -3.49
C TYR A 9 0.53 11.17 -2.88
N THR A 10 1.56 11.14 -2.04
CA THR A 10 1.82 10.05 -1.09
C THR A 10 2.18 10.65 0.26
N SER A 11 1.66 10.06 1.33
CA SER A 11 1.71 10.61 2.68
C SER A 11 1.45 9.52 3.71
N ASP A 12 1.88 9.76 4.94
CA ASP A 12 1.51 9.02 6.15
C ASP A 12 0.59 9.83 7.07
N ASP A 13 0.23 11.05 6.64
CA ASP A 13 -0.53 12.05 7.38
C ASP A 13 -0.01 12.23 8.82
N ASP A 14 1.32 12.24 8.96
CA ASP A 14 2.06 12.38 10.21
C ASP A 14 1.75 11.28 11.26
N THR A 15 1.20 10.13 10.83
CA THR A 15 0.92 9.00 11.74
C THR A 15 2.13 8.11 11.99
N MET A 16 3.11 8.09 11.09
CA MET A 16 4.36 7.35 11.31
C MET A 16 5.32 8.16 12.18
N THR A 17 6.19 7.48 12.92
CA THR A 17 7.30 8.14 13.63
C THR A 17 8.37 8.62 12.65
N ALA A 18 8.53 7.92 11.54
CA ALA A 18 9.39 8.34 10.44
C ALA A 18 8.88 7.80 9.11
N MET A 19 8.85 8.66 8.10
CA MET A 19 8.67 8.32 6.70
C MET A 19 9.79 8.98 5.89
N SER A 20 10.39 8.26 4.96
CA SER A 20 11.32 8.84 3.99
C SER A 20 11.18 8.14 2.65
N LEU A 21 11.14 8.92 1.57
CA LEU A 21 11.19 8.42 0.20
C LEU A 21 12.48 8.91 -0.45
N SER A 22 13.36 7.99 -0.87
CA SER A 22 14.63 8.34 -1.48
C SER A 22 15.08 7.27 -2.47
N SER A 23 15.47 7.69 -3.68
CA SER A 23 15.94 6.79 -4.74
C SER A 23 14.96 5.64 -5.05
N GLY A 24 13.65 5.90 -5.05
CA GLY A 24 12.59 4.91 -5.29
C GLY A 24 12.16 4.13 -4.04
N GLN A 25 13.01 4.05 -3.02
CA GLN A 25 12.74 3.30 -1.81
C GLN A 25 12.01 4.13 -0.76
N LEU A 26 10.84 3.66 -0.34
CA LEU A 26 10.08 4.14 0.79
C LEU A 26 10.53 3.42 2.07
N ARG A 27 10.75 4.17 3.15
CA ARG A 27 10.99 3.63 4.49
C ARG A 27 9.95 4.18 5.45
N LEU A 28 9.39 3.29 6.25
CA LEU A 28 8.35 3.61 7.23
C LEU A 28 8.77 3.10 8.60
N THR A 29 8.52 3.87 9.65
CA THR A 29 8.64 3.45 11.05
C THR A 29 7.33 3.73 11.77
N ALA A 30 6.59 2.66 12.03
CA ALA A 30 5.28 2.73 12.68
C ALA A 30 5.44 2.60 14.22
N PRO A 31 4.88 3.54 15.00
CA PRO A 31 4.88 3.44 16.47
C PRO A 31 3.94 2.33 16.97
N ASP A 32 2.82 2.15 16.29
CA ASP A 32 1.77 1.19 16.62
C ASP A 32 0.96 0.81 15.35
N PRO A 33 0.06 -0.19 15.42
CA PRO A 33 -0.68 -0.67 14.25
C PRO A 33 -1.67 0.34 13.63
N GLY A 34 -1.98 1.44 14.31
CA GLY A 34 -2.86 2.50 13.81
C GLY A 34 -2.18 3.47 12.84
N ALA A 35 -0.84 3.48 12.76
CA ALA A 35 -0.12 4.26 11.77
C ALA A 35 -0.30 3.69 10.36
N TYR A 36 -0.35 4.57 9.37
CA TYR A 36 -0.57 4.20 7.98
C TYR A 36 0.27 5.03 7.01
N TRP A 37 0.42 4.49 5.81
CA TRP A 37 0.93 5.19 4.65
C TRP A 37 -0.02 4.94 3.47
N TYR A 38 -0.15 5.92 2.59
CA TYR A 38 -0.88 5.75 1.34
C TYR A 38 -0.21 6.44 0.15
N THR A 39 -0.59 5.98 -1.03
CA THR A 39 -0.23 6.59 -2.31
C THR A 39 -1.44 6.62 -3.24
N LEU A 40 -1.67 7.77 -3.88
CA LEU A 40 -2.82 7.97 -4.75
C LEU A 40 -2.56 7.44 -6.17
N LEU A 41 -3.55 6.76 -6.74
CA LEU A 41 -3.56 6.29 -8.13
C LEU A 41 -4.33 7.22 -9.07
N ALA A 42 -5.21 8.07 -8.51
CA ALA A 42 -5.98 9.07 -9.24
C ALA A 42 -6.24 10.32 -8.39
N ASN A 43 -6.66 11.43 -9.01
CA ASN A 43 -7.07 12.62 -8.28
C ASN A 43 -8.41 12.44 -7.55
N ALA A 44 -8.75 13.41 -6.69
CA ALA A 44 -9.90 13.38 -5.78
C ALA A 44 -11.29 13.14 -6.41
N ASN A 45 -11.44 13.19 -7.74
CA ASN A 45 -12.69 13.00 -8.47
C ASN A 45 -12.51 12.17 -9.74
N GLN A 46 -11.55 11.24 -9.69
CA GLN A 46 -11.13 10.36 -10.77
C GLN A 46 -10.88 8.95 -10.24
N CYS A 47 -11.00 7.97 -11.13
CA CYS A 47 -10.51 6.62 -10.92
C CYS A 47 -9.29 6.35 -11.79
N ARG A 48 -8.53 5.32 -11.41
CA ARG A 48 -7.52 4.71 -12.25
C ARG A 48 -8.02 3.33 -12.69
N ASP A 49 -8.07 3.13 -14.00
CA ASP A 49 -8.37 1.83 -14.57
C ASP A 49 -7.09 0.97 -14.59
N MET A 50 -7.10 -0.08 -13.79
CA MET A 50 -6.05 -1.10 -13.70
C MET A 50 -6.54 -2.47 -14.17
N SER A 51 -7.64 -2.53 -14.94
CA SER A 51 -8.26 -3.81 -15.38
C SER A 51 -7.37 -4.64 -16.29
N SER A 52 -6.30 -4.07 -16.85
CA SER A 52 -5.28 -4.80 -17.61
C SER A 52 -4.30 -5.59 -16.74
N TYR A 53 -4.35 -5.42 -15.42
CA TYR A 53 -3.48 -6.07 -14.45
C TYR A 53 -4.27 -7.07 -13.60
N ALA A 54 -3.59 -8.10 -13.09
CA ALA A 54 -4.19 -9.12 -12.24
C ALA A 54 -3.62 -9.13 -10.82
N ALA A 55 -2.57 -8.35 -10.56
CA ALA A 55 -1.86 -8.34 -9.29
C ALA A 55 -1.25 -6.96 -8.99
N ILE A 56 -0.94 -6.74 -7.73
CA ILE A 56 0.02 -5.73 -7.26
C ILE A 56 1.33 -6.44 -6.88
N GLN A 57 2.46 -5.84 -7.20
CA GLN A 57 3.78 -6.35 -6.87
C GLN A 57 4.63 -5.25 -6.25
N PHE A 58 5.44 -5.60 -5.26
CA PHE A 58 6.40 -4.70 -4.64
C PHE A 58 7.53 -5.49 -3.98
N SER A 59 8.67 -4.85 -3.79
CA SER A 59 9.76 -5.36 -2.97
C SER A 59 9.60 -4.82 -1.55
N ILE A 60 9.78 -5.68 -0.55
CA ILE A 60 9.68 -5.31 0.86
C ILE A 60 10.81 -5.92 1.66
N GLN A 61 11.35 -5.16 2.61
CA GLN A 61 12.14 -5.69 3.72
C GLN A 61 11.43 -5.35 5.02
N ALA A 62 11.10 -6.37 5.79
CA ALA A 62 10.47 -6.24 7.09
C ALA A 62 11.05 -7.26 8.08
N PRO A 63 11.18 -6.91 9.38
CA PRO A 63 11.62 -7.86 10.40
C PRO A 63 10.82 -9.16 10.43
N VAL A 64 11.44 -10.24 10.91
CA VAL A 64 10.75 -11.51 11.13
C VAL A 64 9.63 -11.31 12.14
N GLY A 65 8.45 -11.88 11.85
CA GLY A 65 7.27 -11.77 12.70
C GLY A 65 6.44 -10.51 12.48
N THR A 66 6.86 -9.60 11.60
CA THR A 66 6.04 -8.45 11.18
C THR A 66 4.75 -8.93 10.51
N LYS A 67 3.67 -8.19 10.72
CA LYS A 67 2.44 -8.26 9.95
C LYS A 67 2.08 -6.86 9.47
N LEU A 68 1.44 -6.77 8.32
CA LEU A 68 0.86 -5.53 7.79
C LEU A 68 -0.39 -5.84 6.99
N ILE A 69 -1.22 -4.83 6.75
CA ILE A 69 -2.38 -4.90 5.88
C ILE A 69 -2.07 -4.07 4.65
N LEU A 70 -2.23 -4.68 3.48
CA LEU A 70 -2.26 -4.00 2.18
C LEU A 70 -3.72 -3.74 1.82
N GLN A 71 -4.04 -2.51 1.48
CA GLN A 71 -5.40 -2.11 1.14
C GLN A 71 -5.45 -1.41 -0.22
N LEU A 72 -6.42 -1.82 -1.04
CA LEU A 72 -6.77 -1.17 -2.29
C LEU A 72 -8.09 -0.42 -2.08
N GLN A 73 -8.06 0.91 -2.22
CA GLN A 73 -9.23 1.76 -2.10
C GLN A 73 -9.82 2.06 -3.47
N PHE A 74 -11.14 2.11 -3.57
CA PHE A 74 -11.84 2.35 -4.82
C PHE A 74 -13.03 3.29 -4.65
N ARG A 75 -13.39 3.92 -5.77
CA ARG A 75 -14.50 4.88 -5.87
C ARG A 75 -15.73 4.23 -6.47
N ASN A 76 -16.88 4.87 -6.23
CA ASN A 76 -18.16 4.53 -6.85
C ASN A 76 -18.13 4.60 -8.38
N ASP A 77 -19.19 4.12 -9.04
CA ASP A 77 -19.24 3.95 -10.50
C ASP A 77 -19.09 5.26 -11.28
N ARG A 78 -19.27 6.40 -10.60
CA ARG A 78 -19.11 7.74 -11.17
C ARG A 78 -17.73 8.34 -10.91
N CYS A 79 -16.85 7.64 -10.18
CA CYS A 79 -15.53 8.10 -9.78
C CYS A 79 -15.52 9.41 -8.97
N LYS A 80 -16.63 9.73 -8.28
CA LYS A 80 -16.77 10.97 -7.50
C LYS A 80 -16.79 10.75 -6.01
N GLY A 81 -17.27 9.60 -5.54
CA GLY A 81 -17.33 9.26 -4.13
C GLY A 81 -16.46 8.05 -3.81
N TRP A 82 -15.98 7.98 -2.57
CA TRP A 82 -15.46 6.74 -2.00
C TRP A 82 -16.59 5.69 -1.99
N GLU A 83 -16.26 4.44 -2.29
CA GLU A 83 -17.21 3.32 -2.21
C GLU A 83 -16.75 2.25 -1.23
N GLY A 84 -15.45 1.95 -1.21
CA GLY A 84 -14.95 0.81 -0.47
C GLY A 84 -13.44 0.66 -0.53
N SER A 85 -13.00 -0.38 0.16
CA SER A 85 -11.66 -0.92 0.08
C SER A 85 -11.71 -2.44 0.12
N SER A 86 -10.64 -3.06 -0.37
CA SER A 86 -10.38 -4.48 -0.17
C SER A 86 -8.99 -4.67 0.43
N GLU A 87 -8.86 -5.62 1.33
CA GLU A 87 -7.73 -5.74 2.24
C GLU A 87 -7.12 -7.13 2.20
N LEU A 88 -5.80 -7.20 2.42
CA LEU A 88 -5.08 -8.44 2.63
C LEU A 88 -4.05 -8.26 3.73
N GLN A 89 -4.09 -9.12 4.75
CA GLN A 89 -3.03 -9.20 5.75
C GLN A 89 -1.85 -10.00 5.20
N LEU A 90 -0.68 -9.37 5.15
CA LEU A 90 0.60 -9.98 4.82
C LEU A 90 1.41 -10.27 6.08
N ALA A 91 2.08 -11.42 6.10
CA ALA A 91 2.89 -11.90 7.21
C ALA A 91 4.02 -12.81 6.68
N GLY A 92 4.81 -13.39 7.57
CA GLY A 92 5.84 -14.37 7.19
C GLY A 92 7.09 -13.75 6.56
N PHE A 93 7.38 -12.48 6.84
CA PHE A 93 8.60 -11.81 6.38
C PHE A 93 9.86 -12.46 6.96
N THR A 94 10.93 -12.43 6.18
CA THR A 94 12.18 -13.14 6.47
C THR A 94 13.25 -12.27 7.12
N GLY A 95 13.05 -10.95 7.23
CA GLY A 95 14.09 -9.98 7.59
C GLY A 95 14.96 -9.53 6.41
N ALA A 96 14.98 -10.29 5.32
CA ALA A 96 15.64 -9.92 4.06
C ALA A 96 14.65 -9.25 3.09
N GLN A 97 15.20 -8.61 2.06
CA GLN A 97 14.38 -8.09 0.96
C GLN A 97 13.73 -9.24 0.21
N GLN A 98 12.43 -9.13 -0.05
CA GLN A 98 11.66 -10.10 -0.83
C GLN A 98 10.65 -9.40 -1.73
N THR A 99 10.47 -9.91 -2.94
CA THR A 99 9.42 -9.44 -3.85
C THR A 99 8.13 -10.18 -3.53
N ILE A 100 7.09 -9.43 -3.19
CA ILE A 100 5.73 -9.94 -2.98
C ILE A 100 4.90 -9.60 -4.21
N ARG A 101 4.22 -10.61 -4.73
CA ARG A 101 3.18 -10.46 -5.74
C ARG A 101 1.86 -10.91 -5.13
N VAL A 102 0.89 -10.01 -5.08
CA VAL A 102 -0.45 -10.24 -4.55
C VAL A 102 -1.46 -10.20 -5.71
N PRO A 103 -1.97 -11.36 -6.15
CA PRO A 103 -3.14 -11.42 -7.02
C PRO A 103 -4.33 -10.65 -6.43
N PHE A 104 -5.11 -9.97 -7.27
CA PHE A 104 -6.33 -9.28 -6.82
C PHE A 104 -7.36 -10.23 -6.21
N THR A 105 -7.30 -11.52 -6.54
CA THR A 105 -8.17 -12.57 -5.99
C THR A 105 -7.86 -12.93 -4.54
N ASP A 106 -6.69 -12.53 -4.02
CA ASP A 106 -6.27 -12.87 -2.66
C ASP A 106 -6.81 -11.88 -1.63
N PHE A 107 -7.31 -10.72 -2.07
CA PHE A 107 -7.94 -9.76 -1.19
C PHE A 107 -9.31 -10.27 -0.70
N ASP A 108 -9.71 -9.77 0.48
CA ASP A 108 -10.91 -10.22 1.19
C ASP A 108 -12.25 -10.02 0.46
N THR A 109 -12.30 -9.07 -0.47
CA THR A 109 -13.46 -8.74 -1.30
C THR A 109 -13.02 -8.53 -2.74
N ALA A 110 -13.99 -8.55 -3.66
CA ALA A 110 -13.66 -8.36 -5.07
C ALA A 110 -13.08 -6.96 -5.31
N VAL A 111 -11.89 -6.89 -5.93
CA VAL A 111 -11.23 -5.63 -6.30
C VAL A 111 -11.84 -5.09 -7.60
N PRO A 112 -12.56 -3.95 -7.59
CA PRO A 112 -13.05 -3.32 -8.81
C PRO A 112 -11.90 -2.57 -9.51
N ALA A 113 -11.06 -3.30 -10.24
CA ALA A 113 -9.81 -2.80 -10.82
C ALA A 113 -9.99 -1.59 -11.77
N SER A 114 -11.18 -1.40 -12.36
CA SER A 114 -11.49 -0.23 -13.20
C SER A 114 -11.67 1.08 -12.41
N ARG A 115 -11.78 1.00 -11.08
CA ARG A 115 -12.20 2.12 -10.21
C ARG A 115 -11.27 2.37 -9.03
N LEU A 116 -10.01 1.94 -9.11
CA LEU A 116 -9.04 2.12 -8.04
C LEU A 116 -8.70 3.61 -7.82
N PHE A 117 -8.38 3.96 -6.58
CA PHE A 117 -8.06 5.33 -6.17
C PHE A 117 -6.78 5.43 -5.36
N ALA A 118 -6.51 4.50 -4.45
CA ALA A 118 -5.30 4.54 -3.62
C ALA A 118 -4.83 3.14 -3.24
N VAL A 119 -3.55 3.03 -2.92
CA VAL A 119 -2.97 1.89 -2.20
C VAL A 119 -2.54 2.40 -0.83
N SER A 120 -2.79 1.62 0.21
CA SER A 120 -2.35 1.93 1.56
C SER A 120 -1.76 0.71 2.26
N VAL A 121 -0.86 1.00 3.21
CA VAL A 121 -0.25 0.04 4.11
C VAL A 121 -0.49 0.51 5.54
N PHE A 122 -1.05 -0.36 6.38
CA PHE A 122 -1.30 -0.08 7.80
C PHE A 122 -1.25 -1.38 8.61
N GLY A 123 -1.63 -1.35 9.89
CA GLY A 123 -1.67 -2.56 10.72
C GLY A 123 -0.28 -3.15 11.02
N LEU A 124 0.76 -2.33 10.85
CA LEU A 124 2.16 -2.68 11.10
C LEU A 124 2.33 -3.10 12.55
N SER A 125 2.55 -4.39 12.75
CA SER A 125 2.66 -5.00 14.08
C SER A 125 3.76 -6.05 14.09
N GLY A 126 4.35 -6.27 15.26
CA GLY A 126 5.49 -7.17 15.46
C GLY A 126 6.15 -6.88 16.80
N SER A 127 7.25 -7.57 17.10
CA SER A 127 8.03 -7.31 18.32
C SER A 127 9.53 -7.36 18.01
N PRO A 128 10.32 -6.41 18.54
CA PRO A 128 9.90 -5.25 19.34
C PRO A 128 9.34 -4.10 18.48
N ALA A 129 8.48 -3.26 19.05
CA ALA A 129 8.05 -1.98 18.45
C ALA A 129 9.05 -0.85 18.78
N PRO A 130 9.16 0.22 17.97
CA PRO A 130 8.44 0.49 16.71
C PRO A 130 8.89 -0.44 15.58
N ILE A 131 8.01 -0.67 14.59
CA ILE A 131 8.31 -1.53 13.44
C ILE A 131 8.77 -0.68 12.27
N SER A 132 9.98 -0.95 11.78
CA SER A 132 10.51 -0.34 10.57
C SER A 132 10.46 -1.30 9.38
N ILE A 133 9.96 -0.83 8.25
CA ILE A 133 9.96 -1.56 6.97
C ILE A 133 10.51 -0.68 5.85
N SER A 134 10.96 -1.31 4.77
CA SER A 134 11.16 -0.64 3.49
C SER A 134 10.27 -1.25 2.41
N LEU A 135 9.72 -0.40 1.55
CA LEU A 135 8.94 -0.75 0.37
C LEU A 135 9.62 -0.15 -0.86
N ASP A 136 9.60 -0.86 -1.96
CA ASP A 136 10.21 -0.45 -3.23
C ASP A 136 9.45 -1.08 -4.40
N ASP A 137 9.63 -0.52 -5.60
CA ASP A 137 9.08 -1.06 -6.86
C ASP A 137 7.58 -1.42 -6.80
N LEU A 138 6.75 -0.59 -6.18
CA LEU A 138 5.30 -0.81 -6.15
C LEU A 138 4.70 -0.60 -7.53
N VAL A 139 4.27 -1.70 -8.16
CA VAL A 139 3.74 -1.73 -9.52
C VAL A 139 2.50 -2.62 -9.61
N PHE A 140 1.70 -2.37 -10.64
CA PHE A 140 0.62 -3.28 -11.04
C PHE A 140 1.16 -4.25 -12.11
N ALA A 141 0.87 -5.55 -11.94
CA ALA A 141 1.45 -6.63 -12.74
C ALA A 141 0.38 -7.50 -13.41
N CYS A 142 0.68 -7.98 -14.62
CA CYS A 142 -0.16 -8.88 -15.41
C CYS A 142 -0.05 -10.33 -14.94
#